data_AF-A0A9P4P0G3-F1
#
_entry.id   AF-A0A9P4P0G3-F1
#
_cell.length_a   1.000
_cell.length_b   1.000
_cell.length_c   1.000
_cell.angle_alpha   90.00
_cell.angle_beta   90.00
_cell.angle_gamma   90.00
#
_symmetry.space_group_name_H-M   'P 1'
#
loop_
_entity.id
_entity.type
_entity.pdbx_description
1 polymer ?
#
loop_
_entity_poly.entity_id
_entity_poly.type
_entity_poly.pdbx_seq_one_letter_code
_entity_poly.pdbx_strand_id
1 'polypeptide(L)'
;MPNSSSLHISNLRKWLVQSPPAEWALGNIKELLLASVRQGAVPQHVAFVMDGNRRFARSHQIETIEGHNLGFEALARILEVCYKIGVKVVTIYAFSIENFKRTKYEVDALMDMAKVKLSQLAQHGELLARYGAKMEFLGQRDMVRPDVLEAIDKAIKLTAKNGKAVLNICAPYTSRDEITTAIRNTVIDYSEPVRPTLKRPFSETHIARNIRAQQLSTVSESEENGQLDTTLAGALNQEGSMDSETMGIYNRVDDIVERYLTDLTINEAPASAPTDIIIECLRDTTLSEEEKRAKVDEALDGNVDASDFAELQSLADQMNSSHLDPTTSSTTSTTLNLSTSDPTSVSSSLHPTNFRDPESITARTLTAHTFTGLRTPPLDLLIRTSGVERLSDFMLWQCHQETEIIFLKCMWPEFDLWQFLPVLLEWQWRRRKEGQVDRKRGRSKIE
;
A
#
# COMPACT_ATOMS: atom_id res chain seq x y z
N MET A 1 63.36 12.54 -6.90
CA MET A 1 62.76 13.88 -7.02
C MET A 1 61.58 13.78 -7.99
N PRO A 2 60.32 13.71 -7.53
CA PRO A 2 59.19 13.75 -8.45
C PRO A 2 59.05 15.18 -9.01
N ASN A 3 58.93 15.29 -10.33
CA ASN A 3 58.90 16.56 -11.08
C ASN A 3 57.83 17.52 -10.57
N SER A 4 58.25 18.69 -10.07
CA SER A 4 57.37 19.77 -9.60
C SER A 4 56.38 20.29 -10.66
N SER A 5 56.68 20.07 -11.94
CA SER A 5 55.83 20.44 -13.08
C SER A 5 54.56 19.60 -13.24
N SER A 6 54.54 18.33 -12.80
CA SER A 6 53.33 17.49 -12.91
C SER A 6 52.28 17.85 -11.85
N LEU A 7 52.73 18.27 -10.66
CA LEU A 7 51.87 18.70 -9.57
C LEU A 7 51.13 20.01 -9.91
N HIS A 8 51.81 20.99 -10.50
CA HIS A 8 51.18 22.25 -10.93
C HIS A 8 50.14 22.05 -12.04
N ILE A 9 50.41 21.19 -13.02
CA ILE A 9 49.46 20.87 -14.09
C ILE A 9 48.23 20.12 -13.52
N SER A 10 48.42 19.24 -12.54
CA SER A 10 47.32 18.54 -11.88
C SER A 10 46.42 19.48 -11.07
N ASN A 11 47.01 20.47 -10.38
CA ASN A 11 46.28 21.46 -9.60
C ASN A 11 45.58 22.47 -10.50
N LEU A 12 46.19 22.88 -11.62
CA LEU A 12 45.57 23.75 -12.62
C LEU A 12 44.42 23.05 -13.35
N ARG A 13 44.56 21.76 -13.66
CA ARG A 13 43.46 20.94 -14.20
C ARG A 13 42.31 20.77 -13.21
N LYS A 14 42.61 20.50 -11.93
CA LYS A 14 41.59 20.44 -10.87
C LYS A 14 40.86 21.77 -10.73
N TRP A 15 41.61 22.88 -10.73
CA TRP A 15 41.05 24.23 -10.66
C TRP A 15 40.21 24.58 -11.90
N LEU A 16 40.66 24.23 -13.11
CA LEU A 16 39.89 24.41 -14.34
C LEU A 16 38.61 23.57 -14.36
N VAL A 17 38.66 22.32 -13.89
CA VAL A 17 37.48 21.44 -13.78
C VAL A 17 36.50 21.92 -12.72
N GLN A 18 36.99 22.58 -11.66
CA GLN A 18 36.18 23.23 -10.62
C GLN A 18 35.76 24.66 -10.97
N SER A 19 36.06 25.14 -12.19
CA SER A 19 35.60 26.46 -12.62
C SER A 19 34.09 26.42 -12.89
N PRO A 20 33.34 27.50 -12.58
CA PRO A 20 31.89 27.53 -12.81
C PRO A 20 31.47 27.16 -14.25
N PRO A 21 32.20 27.57 -15.31
CA PRO A 21 31.88 27.12 -16.67
C PRO A 21 32.09 25.62 -16.90
N ALA A 22 33.12 25.03 -16.30
CA ALA A 22 33.38 23.59 -16.41
C ALA A 22 32.36 22.76 -15.65
N GLU A 23 31.97 23.19 -14.43
CA GLU A 23 30.88 22.57 -13.68
C GLU A 23 29.56 22.65 -14.45
N TRP A 24 29.26 23.81 -15.04
CA TRP A 24 28.10 23.99 -15.91
C TRP A 24 28.15 23.02 -17.11
N ALA A 25 29.29 22.93 -17.81
CA ALA A 25 29.44 22.04 -18.94
C ALA A 25 29.29 20.56 -18.56
N LEU A 26 29.90 20.14 -17.44
CA LEU A 26 29.77 18.78 -16.91
C LEU A 26 28.33 18.47 -16.49
N GLY A 27 27.62 19.43 -15.91
CA GLY A 27 26.20 19.33 -15.61
C GLY A 27 25.35 19.07 -16.86
N ASN A 28 25.60 19.83 -17.93
CA ASN A 28 24.90 19.63 -19.21
C ASN A 28 25.21 18.27 -19.85
N ILE A 29 26.47 17.81 -19.78
CA ILE A 29 26.86 16.48 -20.26
C ILE A 29 26.12 15.40 -19.44
N LYS A 30 26.08 15.53 -18.11
CA LYS A 30 25.32 14.64 -17.23
C LYS A 30 23.86 14.57 -17.65
N GLU A 31 23.18 15.71 -17.82
CA GLU A 31 21.78 15.75 -18.24
C GLU A 31 21.56 15.12 -19.61
N LEU A 32 22.44 15.40 -20.58
CA LEU A 32 22.38 14.79 -21.92
C LEU A 32 22.51 13.27 -21.86
N LEU A 33 23.43 12.75 -21.06
CA LEU A 33 23.62 11.30 -20.88
C LEU A 33 22.39 10.66 -20.23
N LEU A 34 21.85 11.26 -19.17
CA LEU A 34 20.64 10.77 -18.50
C LEU A 34 19.43 10.79 -19.45
N ALA A 35 19.26 11.86 -20.23
CA ALA A 35 18.22 11.96 -21.25
C ALA A 35 18.40 10.90 -22.35
N SER A 36 19.63 10.60 -22.75
CA SER A 36 19.93 9.56 -23.74
C SER A 36 19.59 8.16 -23.21
N VAL A 37 19.97 7.85 -21.97
CA VAL A 37 19.60 6.58 -21.31
C VAL A 37 18.08 6.44 -21.23
N ARG A 38 17.37 7.51 -20.89
CA ARG A 38 15.91 7.52 -20.76
C ARG A 38 15.17 7.22 -22.07
N GLN A 39 15.79 7.36 -23.24
CA GLN A 39 15.19 6.95 -24.52
C GLN A 39 15.18 5.42 -24.72
N GLY A 40 15.96 4.68 -23.94
CA GLY A 40 15.95 3.21 -23.91
C GLY A 40 14.91 2.64 -22.94
N ALA A 41 14.94 1.31 -22.77
CA ALA A 41 14.19 0.68 -21.68
C ALA A 41 14.75 1.15 -20.33
N VAL A 42 13.91 1.46 -19.35
CA VAL A 42 14.36 1.91 -18.03
C VAL A 42 13.94 0.87 -17.00
N PRO A 43 14.85 0.41 -16.11
CA PRO A 43 14.48 -0.50 -15.04
C PRO A 43 13.44 0.18 -14.14
N GLN A 44 12.33 -0.51 -13.88
CA GLN A 44 11.26 -0.01 -13.03
C GLN A 44 11.63 -0.12 -11.55
N HIS A 45 12.40 -1.16 -11.18
CA HIS A 45 12.82 -1.40 -9.81
C HIS A 45 14.32 -1.72 -9.73
N VAL A 46 15.06 -0.90 -8.98
CA VAL A 46 16.50 -1.10 -8.74
C VAL A 46 16.76 -1.23 -7.24
N ALA A 47 17.50 -2.27 -6.83
CA ALA A 47 17.92 -2.48 -5.46
C ALA A 47 19.44 -2.31 -5.29
N PHE A 48 19.85 -1.70 -4.18
CA PHE A 48 21.25 -1.43 -3.87
C PHE A 48 21.68 -2.06 -2.54
N VAL A 49 22.74 -2.87 -2.59
CA VAL A 49 23.53 -3.29 -1.43
C VAL A 49 24.72 -2.35 -1.29
N MET A 50 24.58 -1.38 -0.38
CA MET A 50 25.52 -0.27 -0.17
C MET A 50 26.74 -0.68 0.67
N ASP A 51 27.53 -1.63 0.16
CA ASP A 51 28.71 -2.19 0.86
C ASP A 51 29.98 -1.37 0.59
N GLY A 52 30.92 -1.41 1.53
CA GLY A 52 32.25 -0.81 1.38
C GLY A 52 32.52 0.41 2.24
N ASN A 53 31.53 0.99 2.93
CA ASN A 53 31.70 2.23 3.73
C ASN A 53 32.86 2.15 4.74
N ARG A 54 32.92 1.08 5.54
CA ARG A 54 33.98 0.88 6.53
C ARG A 54 35.36 0.64 5.90
N ARG A 55 35.40 -0.04 4.75
CA ARG A 55 36.65 -0.30 4.01
C ARG A 55 37.18 0.99 3.38
N PHE A 56 36.29 1.79 2.80
CA PHE A 56 36.58 3.12 2.29
C PHE A 56 37.14 4.04 3.39
N ALA A 57 36.52 4.04 4.57
CA ALA A 57 37.00 4.83 5.70
C ALA A 57 38.45 4.46 6.10
N ARG A 58 38.74 3.16 6.21
CA ARG A 58 40.08 2.67 6.55
C ARG A 58 41.12 2.99 5.47
N SER A 59 40.77 2.85 4.19
CA SER A 59 41.72 3.14 3.10
C SER A 59 42.03 4.63 2.97
N HIS A 60 41.10 5.50 3.35
CA HIS A 60 41.26 6.96 3.33
C HIS A 60 41.68 7.55 4.69
N GLN A 61 41.93 6.70 5.70
CA GLN A 61 42.35 7.11 7.05
C GLN A 61 41.37 8.09 7.72
N ILE A 62 40.07 7.92 7.47
CA ILE A 62 38.99 8.68 8.11
C ILE A 62 38.23 7.78 9.09
N GLU A 63 37.43 8.39 9.95
CA GLU A 63 36.60 7.66 10.89
C GLU A 63 35.53 6.82 10.17
N THR A 64 35.14 5.71 10.80
CA THR A 64 34.16 4.79 10.21
C THR A 64 32.80 5.46 10.01
N ILE A 65 32.38 6.29 10.96
CA ILE A 65 31.14 7.07 10.89
C ILE A 65 31.18 8.02 9.69
N GLU A 66 32.33 8.64 9.42
CA GLU A 66 32.48 9.53 8.28
C GLU A 66 32.38 8.79 6.94
N GLY A 67 32.92 7.57 6.85
CA GLY A 67 32.70 6.70 5.70
C GLY A 67 31.21 6.39 5.47
N HIS A 68 30.41 6.29 6.53
CA HIS A 68 28.96 6.13 6.43
C HIS A 68 28.24 7.42 6.01
N ASN A 69 28.69 8.58 6.48
CA ASN A 69 28.18 9.89 6.01
C ASN A 69 28.40 10.07 4.50
N LEU A 70 29.61 9.81 4.01
CA LEU A 70 29.93 9.86 2.58
C LEU A 70 29.12 8.82 1.79
N GLY A 71 28.85 7.66 2.39
CA GLY A 71 27.93 6.68 1.83
C GLY A 71 26.50 7.22 1.68
N PHE A 72 26.01 8.01 2.62
CA PHE A 72 24.71 8.66 2.50
C PHE A 72 24.67 9.71 1.39
N GLU A 73 25.75 10.46 1.19
CA GLU A 73 25.84 11.40 0.06
C GLU A 73 25.84 10.68 -1.29
N ALA A 74 26.53 9.54 -1.39
CA ALA A 74 26.48 8.67 -2.57
C ALA A 74 25.06 8.19 -2.84
N LEU A 75 24.32 7.78 -1.79
CA LEU A 75 22.90 7.43 -1.89
C LEU A 75 22.08 8.57 -2.49
N ALA A 76 22.20 9.80 -1.98
CA ALA A 76 21.45 10.94 -2.50
C ALA A 76 21.75 11.20 -3.99
N ARG A 77 23.02 11.11 -4.40
CA ARG A 77 23.43 11.26 -5.81
C ARG A 77 22.84 10.17 -6.71
N ILE A 78 22.85 8.91 -6.27
CA ILE A 78 22.34 7.78 -7.05
C ILE A 78 20.81 7.81 -7.14
N LEU A 79 20.13 8.15 -6.05
CA LEU A 79 18.68 8.36 -6.06
C LEU A 79 18.27 9.45 -7.05
N GLU A 80 19.00 10.57 -7.10
CA GLU A 80 18.78 11.62 -8.09
C GLU A 80 18.87 11.07 -9.52
N VAL A 81 19.90 10.26 -9.81
CA VAL A 81 20.08 9.61 -11.12
C VAL A 81 18.92 8.68 -11.44
N CYS A 82 18.54 7.78 -10.51
CA CYS A 82 17.43 6.84 -10.67
C CYS A 82 16.12 7.56 -11.00
N TYR A 83 15.78 8.62 -10.25
CA TYR A 83 14.52 9.33 -10.48
C TYR A 83 14.54 10.17 -11.76
N LYS A 84 15.69 10.74 -12.15
CA LYS A 84 15.83 11.46 -13.43
C LYS A 84 15.62 10.56 -14.65
N ILE A 85 16.21 9.35 -14.64
CA ILE A 85 16.03 8.39 -15.74
C ILE A 85 14.62 7.77 -15.74
N GLY A 86 13.90 7.83 -14.62
CA GLY A 86 12.50 7.41 -14.52
C GLY A 86 12.26 6.07 -13.80
N VAL A 87 13.22 5.62 -12.98
CA VAL A 87 13.05 4.45 -12.10
C VAL A 87 11.89 4.73 -11.13
N LYS A 88 10.98 3.76 -11.01
CA LYS A 88 9.77 3.89 -10.18
C LYS A 88 10.00 3.48 -8.74
N VAL A 89 10.79 2.44 -8.51
CA VAL A 89 11.08 1.95 -7.16
C VAL A 89 12.57 1.79 -6.98
N VAL A 90 13.10 2.39 -5.92
CA VAL A 90 14.46 2.14 -5.48
C VAL A 90 14.42 1.49 -4.11
N THR A 91 15.09 0.34 -3.95
CA THR A 91 15.19 -0.36 -2.67
C THR A 91 16.62 -0.35 -2.17
N ILE A 92 16.86 0.05 -0.92
CA ILE A 92 18.21 0.15 -0.37
C ILE A 92 18.38 -0.76 0.83
N TYR A 93 19.52 -1.47 0.88
CA TYR A 93 19.89 -2.24 2.06
C TYR A 93 20.62 -1.35 3.06
N ALA A 94 19.85 -0.73 3.97
CA ALA A 94 20.39 0.23 4.93
C ALA A 94 20.98 -0.45 6.17
N PHE A 95 20.28 -1.45 6.73
CA PHE A 95 20.73 -2.14 7.94
C PHE A 95 20.22 -3.60 7.99
N SER A 96 21.14 -4.56 8.16
CA SER A 96 20.77 -5.97 8.31
C SER A 96 20.48 -6.34 9.76
N ILE A 97 19.58 -7.31 10.00
CA ILE A 97 19.41 -7.91 11.33
C ILE A 97 20.76 -8.46 11.86
N GLU A 98 21.59 -9.02 10.97
CA GLU A 98 22.92 -9.50 11.37
C GLU A 98 23.88 -8.40 11.83
N ASN A 99 23.60 -7.13 11.49
CA ASN A 99 24.44 -6.00 11.90
C ASN A 99 24.28 -5.65 13.38
N PHE A 100 23.26 -6.15 14.08
CA PHE A 100 23.20 -6.07 15.55
C PHE A 100 24.31 -6.86 16.26
N LYS A 101 25.01 -7.76 15.56
CA LYS A 101 26.21 -8.44 16.08
C LYS A 101 27.44 -7.52 16.16
N ARG A 102 27.38 -6.31 15.62
CA ARG A 102 28.46 -5.31 15.72
C ARG A 102 28.49 -4.69 17.12
N THR A 103 29.51 -3.87 17.40
CA THR A 103 29.60 -3.21 18.71
C THR A 103 28.43 -2.27 18.93
N LYS A 104 27.95 -2.17 20.18
CA LYS A 104 26.84 -1.28 20.54
C LYS A 104 27.08 0.17 20.10
N TYR A 105 28.32 0.66 20.27
CA TYR A 105 28.72 1.98 19.81
C TYR A 105 28.54 2.18 18.30
N GLU A 106 28.93 1.20 17.47
CA GLU A 106 28.75 1.29 16.02
C GLU A 106 27.26 1.25 15.64
N VAL A 107 26.47 0.39 16.29
CA VAL A 107 25.03 0.30 16.05
C VAL A 107 24.33 1.60 16.44
N ASP A 108 24.61 2.14 17.63
CA ASP A 108 24.01 3.39 18.11
C ASP A 108 24.37 4.57 17.18
N ALA A 109 25.62 4.66 16.73
CA ALA A 109 26.05 5.68 15.76
C ALA A 109 25.35 5.57 14.40
N LEU A 110 25.12 4.34 13.91
CA LEU A 110 24.36 4.12 12.67
C LEU A 110 22.89 4.53 12.81
N MET A 111 22.30 4.25 13.97
CA MET A 111 20.92 4.64 14.31
C MET A 111 20.77 6.16 14.41
N ASP A 112 21.72 6.84 15.07
CA ASP A 112 21.77 8.31 15.16
C ASP A 112 21.89 8.94 13.77
N MET A 113 22.79 8.40 12.94
CA MET A 113 22.95 8.85 11.56
C MET A 113 21.65 8.63 10.77
N ALA A 114 21.03 7.46 10.85
CA ALA A 114 19.77 7.17 10.15
C ALA A 114 18.67 8.16 10.53
N LYS A 115 18.50 8.45 11.83
CA LYS A 115 17.53 9.43 12.33
C LYS A 115 17.68 10.80 11.65
N VAL A 116 18.90 11.33 11.62
CA VAL A 116 19.18 12.65 11.03
C VAL A 116 19.00 12.62 9.52
N LYS A 117 19.62 11.64 8.86
CA LYS A 117 19.74 11.59 7.42
C LYS A 117 18.41 11.23 6.73
N LEU A 118 17.62 10.32 7.28
CA LEU A 118 16.28 10.00 6.74
C LEU A 118 15.31 11.18 6.89
N SER A 119 15.40 11.90 8.01
CA SER A 119 14.64 13.14 8.21
C SER A 119 15.02 14.19 7.16
N GLN A 120 16.30 14.34 6.85
CA GLN A 120 16.78 15.27 5.81
C GLN A 120 16.22 14.91 4.43
N LEU A 121 16.23 13.63 4.02
CA LEU A 121 15.70 13.24 2.69
C LEU A 121 14.20 13.53 2.52
N ALA A 122 13.43 13.43 3.60
CA ALA A 122 11.97 13.55 3.58
C ALA A 122 11.44 14.97 3.78
N GLN A 123 12.30 15.93 4.15
CA GLN A 123 11.89 17.33 4.34
C GLN A 123 11.35 17.97 3.05
N HIS A 124 10.53 19.02 3.19
CA HIS A 124 10.00 19.75 2.04
C HIS A 124 11.13 20.45 1.27
N GLY A 125 11.08 20.38 -0.07
CA GLY A 125 12.13 20.93 -0.95
C GLY A 125 13.33 20.00 -1.16
N GLU A 126 13.43 18.95 -0.35
CA GLU A 126 14.48 17.95 -0.44
C GLU A 126 14.19 16.89 -1.50
N LEU A 127 15.13 15.96 -1.64
CA LEU A 127 15.19 15.01 -2.74
C LEU A 127 13.85 14.29 -2.99
N LEU A 128 13.23 13.73 -1.95
CA LEU A 128 12.01 12.93 -2.12
C LEU A 128 10.82 13.80 -2.55
N ALA A 129 10.68 14.99 -1.98
CA ALA A 129 9.64 15.94 -2.40
C ALA A 129 9.85 16.42 -3.84
N ARG A 130 11.10 16.74 -4.22
CA ARG A 130 11.46 17.22 -5.55
C ARG A 130 11.12 16.23 -6.66
N TYR A 131 11.37 14.95 -6.42
CA TYR A 131 11.08 13.89 -7.39
C TYR A 131 9.71 13.23 -7.20
N GLY A 132 8.95 13.63 -6.17
CA GLY A 132 7.66 13.03 -5.85
C GLY A 132 7.79 11.55 -5.47
N ALA A 133 8.84 11.20 -4.73
CA ALA A 133 9.10 9.87 -4.22
C ALA A 133 8.51 9.69 -2.81
N LYS A 134 7.74 8.61 -2.61
CA LYS A 134 7.24 8.18 -1.30
C LYS A 134 8.29 7.34 -0.60
N MET A 135 8.48 7.52 0.70
CA MET A 135 9.34 6.65 1.52
C MET A 135 8.51 5.50 2.12
N GLU A 136 9.06 4.30 2.07
CA GLU A 136 8.55 3.10 2.75
C GLU A 136 9.66 2.45 3.56
N PHE A 137 9.30 1.85 4.69
CA PHE A 137 10.22 1.19 5.59
C PHE A 137 9.92 -0.30 5.65
N LEU A 138 10.90 -1.13 5.29
CA LEU A 138 10.77 -2.57 5.16
C LEU A 138 11.69 -3.26 6.18
N GLY A 139 11.14 -3.89 7.21
CA GLY A 139 11.92 -4.60 8.22
C GLY A 139 11.28 -4.62 9.60
N GLN A 140 12.01 -5.15 10.57
CA GLN A 140 11.53 -5.37 11.94
C GLN A 140 11.57 -4.07 12.76
N ARG A 141 10.41 -3.44 12.88
CA ARG A 141 10.24 -2.12 13.52
C ARG A 141 10.50 -2.15 15.02
N ASP A 142 10.19 -3.27 15.66
CA ASP A 142 10.43 -3.62 17.06
C ASP A 142 11.92 -3.67 17.43
N MET A 143 12.81 -3.90 16.46
CA MET A 143 14.26 -3.87 16.67
C MET A 143 14.87 -2.47 16.54
N VAL A 144 14.09 -1.46 16.13
CA VAL A 144 14.55 -0.09 15.93
C VAL A 144 14.44 0.68 17.24
N ARG A 145 15.43 1.53 17.52
CA ARG A 145 15.39 2.42 18.69
C ARG A 145 14.16 3.36 18.59
N PRO A 146 13.35 3.53 19.66
CA PRO A 146 12.06 4.23 19.55
C PRO A 146 12.12 5.64 18.96
N ASP A 147 13.16 6.41 19.31
CA ASP A 147 13.37 7.77 18.82
C ASP A 147 13.77 7.83 17.33
N VAL A 148 14.33 6.75 16.78
CA VAL A 148 14.63 6.59 15.36
C VAL A 148 13.36 6.18 14.61
N LEU A 149 12.56 5.29 15.21
CA LEU A 149 11.28 4.87 14.65
C LEU A 149 10.32 6.05 14.49
N GLU A 150 10.25 6.94 15.48
CA GLU A 150 9.46 8.18 15.41
C GLU A 150 9.90 9.07 14.23
N ALA A 151 11.21 9.20 14.02
CA ALA A 151 11.76 9.98 12.90
C ALA A 151 11.43 9.34 11.54
N ILE A 152 11.49 8.01 11.45
CA ILE A 152 11.09 7.24 10.26
C ILE A 152 9.59 7.47 9.97
N ASP A 153 8.73 7.38 10.97
CA ASP A 153 7.29 7.56 10.80
C ASP A 153 6.93 8.98 10.37
N LYS A 154 7.63 9.97 10.92
CA LYS A 154 7.51 11.35 10.45
C LYS A 154 7.90 11.48 8.98
N ALA A 155 9.01 10.86 8.56
CA ALA A 155 9.48 10.88 7.18
C ALA A 155 8.50 10.19 6.20
N ILE A 156 7.94 9.05 6.60
CA ILE A 156 6.90 8.34 5.82
C ILE A 156 5.65 9.22 5.68
N LYS A 157 5.17 9.82 6.78
CA LYS A 157 4.00 10.71 6.76
C LYS A 157 4.20 11.92 5.84
N LEU A 158 5.37 12.57 5.91
CA LEU A 158 5.70 13.72 5.05
C LEU A 158 5.69 13.36 3.56
N THR A 159 6.08 12.13 3.21
CA THR A 159 6.18 11.68 1.82
C THR A 159 4.98 10.85 1.37
N ALA A 160 3.96 10.64 2.20
CA ALA A 160 2.83 9.76 1.91
C ALA A 160 1.98 10.21 0.70
N LYS A 161 1.89 11.53 0.46
CA LYS A 161 1.15 12.10 -0.68
C LYS A 161 1.91 12.01 -2.01
N ASN A 162 3.17 11.58 -1.99
CA ASN A 162 3.96 11.41 -3.19
C ASN A 162 3.56 10.10 -3.90
N GLY A 163 3.47 10.14 -5.24
CA GLY A 163 3.02 8.98 -6.03
C GLY A 163 3.81 8.72 -7.31
N LYS A 164 4.90 9.47 -7.57
CA LYS A 164 5.67 9.32 -8.81
C LYS A 164 6.70 8.20 -8.75
N ALA A 165 7.29 8.00 -7.57
CA ALA A 165 8.28 6.97 -7.29
C ALA A 165 8.20 6.51 -5.82
N VAL A 166 8.92 5.44 -5.47
CA VAL A 166 9.01 4.89 -4.11
C VAL A 166 10.48 4.66 -3.75
N LEU A 167 10.85 4.99 -2.51
CA LEU A 167 12.10 4.63 -1.85
C LEU A 167 11.80 3.64 -0.73
N ASN A 168 12.18 2.38 -0.93
CA ASN A 168 12.09 1.33 0.07
C ASN A 168 13.39 1.27 0.87
N ILE A 169 13.29 1.42 2.19
CA ILE A 169 14.42 1.36 3.11
C ILE A 169 14.36 0.05 3.87
N CYS A 170 15.28 -0.87 3.56
CA CYS A 170 15.37 -2.15 4.26
C CYS A 170 16.22 -2.01 5.52
N ALA A 171 15.57 -1.98 6.68
CA ALA A 171 16.20 -1.89 7.99
C ALA A 171 15.23 -2.27 9.12
N PRO A 172 15.74 -2.84 10.22
CA PRO A 172 16.55 -4.05 10.23
C PRO A 172 15.88 -5.14 9.38
N TYR A 173 16.59 -5.62 8.36
CA TYR A 173 16.00 -6.51 7.36
C TYR A 173 16.90 -7.72 7.09
N THR A 174 16.28 -8.89 6.87
CA THR A 174 16.87 -10.04 6.15
C THR A 174 15.77 -10.72 5.35
N SER A 175 16.10 -11.32 4.21
CA SER A 175 15.09 -11.90 3.32
C SER A 175 14.47 -13.17 3.91
N ARG A 176 15.25 -14.00 4.62
CA ARG A 176 14.70 -15.16 5.33
C ARG A 176 13.67 -14.77 6.39
N ASP A 177 13.93 -13.69 7.12
CA ASP A 177 13.00 -13.16 8.11
C ASP A 177 11.73 -12.59 7.47
N GLU A 178 11.86 -11.87 6.35
CA GLU A 178 10.72 -11.42 5.54
C GLU A 178 9.87 -12.60 5.05
N ILE A 179 10.49 -13.64 4.48
CA ILE A 179 9.79 -14.84 3.99
C ILE A 179 9.08 -15.55 5.14
N THR A 180 9.74 -15.69 6.30
CA THR A 180 9.15 -16.33 7.48
C THR A 180 7.94 -15.52 7.98
N THR A 181 8.05 -14.20 7.99
CA THR A 181 6.95 -13.30 8.37
C THR A 181 5.80 -13.35 7.37
N ALA A 182 6.08 -13.40 6.06
CA ALA A 182 5.07 -13.54 5.02
C ALA A 182 4.29 -14.87 5.15
N ILE A 183 5.00 -15.98 5.41
CA ILE A 183 4.38 -17.29 5.65
C ILE A 183 3.52 -17.22 6.93
N ARG A 184 4.04 -16.66 8.02
CA ARG A 184 3.29 -16.51 9.28
C ARG A 184 2.01 -15.70 9.08
N ASN A 185 2.09 -14.58 8.38
CA ASN A 185 0.94 -13.72 8.09
C ASN A 185 -0.07 -14.43 7.19
N THR A 186 0.40 -15.22 6.22
CA THR A 186 -0.47 -16.06 5.38
C THR A 186 -1.22 -17.09 6.23
N VAL A 187 -0.53 -17.75 7.17
CA VAL A 187 -1.17 -18.72 8.08
C VAL A 187 -2.21 -18.04 8.96
N ILE A 188 -1.93 -16.82 9.47
CA ILE A 188 -2.89 -16.03 10.26
C ILE A 188 -4.12 -15.70 9.42
N ASP A 189 -3.97 -15.13 8.22
CA ASP A 189 -5.07 -14.78 7.30
C ASP A 189 -5.93 -16.00 6.91
N TYR A 190 -5.32 -17.19 6.77
CA TYR A 190 -6.05 -18.43 6.47
C TYR A 190 -6.71 -19.06 7.70
N SER A 191 -6.26 -18.70 8.90
CA SER A 191 -6.84 -19.14 10.17
C SER A 191 -8.00 -18.26 10.62
N GLU A 192 -8.23 -17.12 9.97
CA GLU A 192 -9.39 -16.27 10.20
C GLU A 192 -10.62 -16.79 9.45
N PRO A 193 -11.80 -16.85 10.10
CA PRO A 193 -13.01 -17.29 9.42
C PRO A 193 -13.42 -16.26 8.35
N VAL A 194 -13.67 -16.74 7.14
CA VAL A 194 -14.20 -15.98 6.01
C VAL A 194 -15.54 -15.38 6.40
N ARG A 195 -15.59 -14.07 6.66
CA ARG A 195 -16.88 -13.44 6.93
C ARG A 195 -17.81 -13.71 5.74
N PRO A 196 -19.04 -14.22 5.96
CA PRO A 196 -19.97 -14.41 4.87
C PRO A 196 -20.16 -13.07 4.20
N THR A 197 -19.80 -12.98 2.92
CA THR A 197 -20.19 -11.83 2.12
C THR A 197 -21.72 -11.85 2.12
N LEU A 198 -22.35 -10.86 2.74
CA LEU A 198 -23.78 -10.63 2.58
C LEU A 198 -24.00 -10.46 1.07
N LYS A 199 -24.37 -11.54 0.39
CA LYS A 199 -24.89 -11.47 -0.97
C LYS A 199 -26.05 -10.50 -0.85
N ARG A 200 -25.92 -9.31 -1.45
CA ARG A 200 -27.03 -8.35 -1.52
C ARG A 200 -28.27 -9.14 -1.95
N PRO A 201 -29.39 -9.07 -1.20
CA PRO A 201 -30.59 -9.79 -1.58
C PRO A 201 -30.91 -9.46 -3.03
N PHE A 202 -31.27 -10.50 -3.78
CA PHE A 202 -31.60 -10.41 -5.19
C PHE A 202 -32.69 -9.35 -5.39
N SER A 203 -32.35 -8.23 -6.03
CA SER A 203 -33.32 -7.16 -6.30
C SER A 203 -34.11 -7.50 -7.55
N GLU A 204 -35.32 -8.05 -7.36
CA GLU A 204 -36.30 -8.25 -8.44
C GLU A 204 -36.57 -6.95 -9.20
N THR A 205 -36.53 -5.82 -8.50
CA THR A 205 -36.66 -4.47 -9.06
C THR A 205 -35.60 -4.14 -10.12
N HIS A 206 -34.36 -4.63 -9.96
CA HIS A 206 -33.30 -4.39 -10.94
C HIS A 206 -33.52 -5.17 -12.25
N ILE A 207 -34.04 -6.39 -12.14
CA ILE A 207 -34.38 -7.24 -13.29
C ILE A 207 -35.63 -6.71 -13.99
N ALA A 208 -36.68 -6.36 -13.23
CA ALA A 208 -37.89 -5.77 -13.78
C ALA A 208 -37.60 -4.44 -14.49
N ARG A 209 -36.67 -3.61 -13.96
CA ARG A 209 -36.21 -2.38 -14.61
C ARG A 209 -35.46 -2.66 -15.92
N ASN A 210 -34.58 -3.66 -15.96
CA ASN A 210 -33.86 -4.03 -17.18
C ASN A 210 -34.79 -4.62 -18.26
N ILE A 211 -35.77 -5.44 -17.87
CA ILE A 211 -36.76 -6.00 -18.79
C ILE A 211 -37.66 -4.89 -19.34
N ARG A 212 -38.14 -3.96 -18.50
CA ARG A 212 -38.92 -2.79 -18.96
C ARG A 212 -38.12 -1.87 -19.85
N ALA A 213 -36.84 -1.63 -19.57
CA ALA A 213 -35.97 -0.81 -20.41
C ALA A 213 -35.79 -1.43 -21.81
N GLN A 214 -35.63 -2.76 -21.88
CA GLN A 214 -35.58 -3.47 -23.16
C GLN A 214 -36.91 -3.41 -23.93
N GLN A 215 -38.05 -3.50 -23.24
CA GLN A 215 -39.37 -3.35 -23.87
C GLN A 215 -39.64 -1.90 -24.33
N LEU A 216 -39.18 -0.89 -23.60
CA LEU A 216 -39.30 0.51 -24.02
C LEU A 216 -38.45 0.81 -25.26
N SER A 217 -37.23 0.25 -25.35
CA SER A 217 -36.39 0.40 -26.54
C SER A 217 -36.98 -0.24 -27.80
N THR A 218 -37.79 -1.30 -27.65
CA THR A 218 -38.50 -1.92 -28.78
C THR A 218 -39.75 -1.17 -29.23
N VAL A 219 -40.28 -0.25 -28.40
CA VAL A 219 -41.48 0.54 -28.72
C VAL A 219 -41.11 1.90 -29.33
N SER A 220 -39.88 2.39 -29.10
CA SER A 220 -39.39 3.67 -29.65
C SER A 220 -39.03 3.67 -31.14
N GLU A 221 -39.07 2.52 -31.83
CA GLU A 221 -38.80 2.45 -33.28
C GLU A 221 -40.06 2.45 -34.17
N SER A 222 -41.27 2.45 -33.60
CA SER A 222 -42.51 2.22 -34.37
C SER A 222 -43.52 3.38 -34.45
N GLU A 223 -43.29 4.55 -33.84
CA GLU A 223 -44.27 5.65 -33.89
C GLU A 223 -43.61 7.03 -34.13
N GLU A 224 -43.24 7.32 -35.38
CA GLU A 224 -43.10 8.69 -35.89
C GLU A 224 -44.31 9.03 -36.78
N ASN A 225 -45.29 9.76 -36.24
CA ASN A 225 -46.10 10.77 -36.96
C ASN A 225 -47.18 11.40 -36.04
N GLY A 226 -47.17 12.73 -35.88
CA GLY A 226 -48.37 13.50 -35.49
C GLY A 226 -48.30 14.41 -34.26
N GLN A 227 -47.64 15.56 -34.41
CA GLN A 227 -48.02 16.92 -33.95
C GLN A 227 -48.79 17.19 -32.62
N LEU A 228 -48.08 17.92 -31.73
CA LEU A 228 -48.49 18.92 -30.71
C LEU A 228 -49.39 18.50 -29.51
N ASP A 229 -48.80 18.46 -28.29
CA ASP A 229 -49.12 19.50 -27.30
C ASP A 229 -48.05 19.68 -26.20
N THR A 230 -47.85 20.95 -25.87
CA THR A 230 -46.88 21.49 -24.91
C THR A 230 -47.40 21.36 -23.48
N THR A 231 -46.88 20.42 -22.68
CA THR A 231 -46.68 20.53 -21.21
C THR A 231 -46.26 19.17 -20.64
N LEU A 232 -44.95 18.97 -20.37
CA LEU A 232 -44.43 18.19 -19.22
C LEU A 232 -42.89 18.16 -19.22
N ALA A 233 -42.24 19.31 -19.37
CA ALA A 233 -40.82 19.46 -19.03
C ALA A 233 -40.74 19.88 -17.54
N GLY A 234 -40.83 18.90 -16.64
CA GLY A 234 -40.84 19.19 -15.20
C GLY A 234 -41.02 17.96 -14.32
N ALA A 235 -40.36 16.85 -14.62
CA ALA A 235 -40.28 15.70 -13.71
C ALA A 235 -39.01 14.90 -13.99
N LEU A 236 -37.86 15.55 -13.80
CA LEU A 236 -36.59 14.86 -13.59
C LEU A 236 -36.19 15.09 -12.13
N ASN A 237 -35.76 14.01 -11.48
CA ASN A 237 -35.33 13.86 -10.08
C ASN A 237 -36.44 13.53 -9.06
N GLN A 238 -36.80 12.25 -9.00
CA GLN A 238 -37.13 11.60 -7.72
C GLN A 238 -36.41 10.24 -7.67
N GLU A 239 -35.19 10.27 -7.16
CA GLU A 239 -34.71 9.20 -6.29
C GLU A 239 -35.67 9.15 -5.10
N GLY A 240 -36.09 7.95 -4.68
CA GLY A 240 -37.15 7.78 -3.69
C GLY A 240 -36.84 8.54 -2.39
N SER A 241 -37.66 9.55 -2.08
CA SER A 241 -37.54 10.28 -0.83
C SER A 241 -38.11 9.44 0.31
N MET A 242 -37.31 9.26 1.35
CA MET A 242 -37.77 8.91 2.69
C MET A 242 -38.94 9.83 3.08
N ASP A 243 -39.98 9.26 3.68
CA ASP A 243 -41.14 10.00 4.17
C ASP A 243 -40.71 11.07 5.20
N SER A 244 -41.35 12.24 5.15
CA SER A 244 -40.96 13.44 5.91
C SER A 244 -40.97 13.22 7.43
N GLU A 245 -41.71 12.23 7.90
CA GLU A 245 -41.82 11.86 9.31
C GLU A 245 -40.62 11.01 9.76
N THR A 246 -40.26 9.97 8.98
CA THR A 246 -39.03 9.19 9.20
C THR A 246 -37.78 10.05 9.08
N MET A 247 -37.72 10.97 8.12
CA MET A 247 -36.61 11.93 8.01
C MET A 247 -36.49 12.82 9.26
N GLY A 248 -37.61 13.21 9.86
CA GLY A 248 -37.63 13.99 11.11
C GLY A 248 -37.11 13.20 12.32
N ILE A 249 -37.33 11.89 12.34
CA ILE A 249 -36.82 11.01 13.41
C ILE A 249 -35.33 10.76 13.23
N TYR A 250 -34.87 10.52 12.00
CA TYR A 250 -33.45 10.39 11.68
C TYR A 250 -32.65 11.65 12.06
N ASN A 251 -33.15 12.83 11.72
CA ASN A 251 -32.50 14.10 12.10
C ASN A 251 -32.42 14.27 13.63
N ARG A 252 -33.42 13.81 14.39
CA ARG A 252 -33.39 13.87 15.87
C ARG A 252 -32.39 12.90 16.49
N VAL A 253 -32.25 11.71 15.91
CA VAL A 253 -31.23 10.75 16.34
C VAL A 253 -29.85 11.30 16.00
N ASP A 254 -29.65 11.88 14.81
CA ASP A 254 -28.42 12.57 14.43
C ASP A 254 -28.09 13.72 15.40
N ASP A 255 -29.06 14.54 15.82
CA ASP A 255 -28.86 15.62 16.81
C ASP A 255 -28.41 15.11 18.19
N ILE A 256 -28.87 13.93 18.62
CA ILE A 256 -28.44 13.28 19.87
C ILE A 256 -27.01 12.75 19.70
N VAL A 257 -26.74 12.07 18.59
CA VAL A 257 -25.42 11.51 18.26
C VAL A 257 -24.37 12.61 18.15
N GLU A 258 -24.67 13.72 17.46
CA GLU A 258 -23.77 14.87 17.34
C GLU A 258 -23.49 15.54 18.69
N ARG A 259 -24.48 15.62 19.60
CA ARG A 259 -24.25 16.11 20.98
C ARG A 259 -23.23 15.25 21.75
N TYR A 260 -23.28 13.93 21.60
CA TYR A 260 -22.31 13.03 22.25
C TYR A 260 -20.92 13.09 21.61
N LEU A 261 -20.86 13.18 20.28
CA LEU A 261 -19.60 13.23 19.54
C LEU A 261 -18.90 14.59 19.65
N THR A 262 -19.61 15.68 19.97
CA THR A 262 -19.03 17.02 20.14
C THR A 262 -18.37 17.24 21.51
N ASP A 263 -18.77 16.50 22.54
CA ASP A 263 -18.11 16.54 23.86
C ASP A 263 -16.80 15.72 23.91
N LEU A 264 -16.58 14.83 22.94
CA LEU A 264 -15.33 14.10 22.71
C LEU A 264 -14.50 14.80 21.63
N THR A 265 -13.64 15.73 22.04
CA THR A 265 -12.65 16.31 21.12
C THR A 265 -11.64 15.25 20.64
N ILE A 266 -11.86 14.64 19.48
CA ILE A 266 -10.85 14.13 18.53
C ILE A 266 -11.46 14.05 17.12
N ASN A 267 -10.70 14.61 16.16
CA ASN A 267 -10.93 14.48 14.72
C ASN A 267 -10.85 13.01 14.27
N GLU A 268 -11.97 12.46 13.82
CA GLU A 268 -12.09 11.59 12.63
C GLU A 268 -13.59 11.27 12.46
N ALA A 269 -14.24 11.79 11.42
CA ALA A 269 -15.62 11.42 11.12
C ALA A 269 -15.65 9.95 10.62
N PRO A 270 -16.38 9.02 11.28
CA PRO A 270 -16.51 7.68 10.76
C PRO A 270 -17.36 7.71 9.49
N ALA A 271 -16.83 7.09 8.44
CA ALA A 271 -17.57 6.84 7.21
C ALA A 271 -18.68 5.81 7.49
N SER A 272 -19.92 6.17 7.14
CA SER A 272 -21.19 5.41 7.24
C SER A 272 -21.96 5.55 8.57
N ALA A 273 -23.29 5.74 8.43
CA ALA A 273 -24.23 6.32 9.38
C ALA A 273 -24.34 5.54 10.72
N PRO A 274 -23.89 6.12 11.86
CA PRO A 274 -24.11 5.56 13.20
C PRO A 274 -25.60 5.40 13.53
N THR A 275 -26.42 6.30 12.99
CA THR A 275 -27.86 6.40 13.22
C THR A 275 -28.65 5.19 12.77
N ASP A 276 -28.31 4.60 11.62
CA ASP A 276 -28.97 3.36 11.14
C ASP A 276 -28.70 2.19 12.09
N ILE A 277 -27.47 2.08 12.59
CA ILE A 277 -27.04 1.00 13.50
C ILE A 277 -27.73 1.12 14.85
N ILE A 278 -27.81 2.34 15.39
CA ILE A 278 -28.48 2.64 16.67
C ILE A 278 -29.98 2.31 16.56
N ILE A 279 -30.64 2.75 15.48
CA ILE A 279 -32.06 2.48 15.24
C ILE A 279 -32.33 0.98 15.07
N GLU A 280 -31.49 0.25 14.34
CA GLU A 280 -31.64 -1.20 14.14
C GLU A 280 -31.45 -1.97 15.47
N CYS A 281 -30.47 -1.59 16.29
CA CYS A 281 -30.24 -2.20 17.61
C CYS A 281 -31.41 -1.98 18.58
N LEU A 282 -31.99 -0.77 18.60
CA LEU A 282 -33.09 -0.44 19.51
C LEU A 282 -34.41 -1.11 19.12
N ARG A 283 -34.58 -1.43 17.82
CA ARG A 283 -35.75 -2.15 17.29
C ARG A 283 -35.68 -3.67 17.44
N ASP A 284 -34.51 -4.22 17.75
CA ASP A 284 -34.35 -5.67 17.91
C ASP A 284 -35.05 -6.15 19.20
N THR A 285 -36.16 -6.87 19.02
CA THR A 285 -36.99 -7.42 20.11
C THR A 285 -36.38 -8.65 20.78
N THR A 286 -35.28 -9.17 20.23
CA THR A 286 -34.56 -10.34 20.79
C THR A 286 -33.50 -9.95 21.82
N LEU A 287 -33.14 -8.66 21.91
CA LEU A 287 -32.16 -8.12 22.85
C LEU A 287 -32.84 -7.62 24.12
N SER A 288 -32.21 -7.89 25.27
CA SER A 288 -32.57 -7.24 26.53
C SER A 288 -32.17 -5.77 26.55
N GLU A 289 -32.81 -4.96 27.39
CA GLU A 289 -32.50 -3.52 27.52
C GLU A 289 -31.04 -3.26 27.93
N GLU A 290 -30.43 -4.15 28.72
CA GLU A 290 -29.01 -4.08 29.08
C GLU A 290 -28.09 -4.32 27.87
N GLU A 291 -28.45 -5.26 26.97
CA GLU A 291 -27.69 -5.56 25.76
C GLU A 291 -27.84 -4.46 24.69
N LYS A 292 -29.04 -3.86 24.57
CA LYS A 292 -29.26 -2.70 23.70
C LYS A 292 -28.41 -1.52 24.14
N ARG A 293 -28.37 -1.23 25.44
CA ARG A 293 -27.56 -0.16 26.00
C ARG A 293 -26.07 -0.37 25.77
N ALA A 294 -25.57 -1.59 25.98
CA ALA A 294 -24.16 -1.92 25.72
C ALA A 294 -23.75 -1.75 24.25
N LYS A 295 -24.62 -2.11 23.29
CA LYS A 295 -24.37 -1.92 21.86
C LYS A 295 -24.42 -0.46 21.42
N VAL A 296 -25.31 0.34 22.02
CA VAL A 296 -25.39 1.78 21.76
C VAL A 296 -24.16 2.50 22.33
N ASP A 297 -23.71 2.10 23.52
CA ASP A 297 -22.46 2.59 24.13
C ASP A 297 -21.23 2.23 23.25
N GLU A 298 -21.18 1.01 22.70
CA GLU A 298 -20.13 0.58 21.77
C GLU A 298 -20.14 1.38 20.46
N ALA A 299 -21.34 1.70 19.93
CA ALA A 299 -21.49 2.48 18.70
C ALA A 299 -21.11 3.96 18.86
N LEU A 300 -21.21 4.50 20.09
CA LEU A 300 -20.93 5.89 20.42
C LEU A 300 -19.56 6.10 21.11
N ASP A 301 -18.75 5.04 21.24
CA ASP A 301 -17.43 5.05 21.88
C ASP A 301 -17.43 5.70 23.28
N GLY A 302 -18.49 5.43 24.07
CA GLY A 302 -18.72 6.08 25.37
C GLY A 302 -19.96 5.56 26.11
N ASN A 303 -20.12 5.93 27.39
CA ASN A 303 -21.29 5.55 28.19
C ASN A 303 -22.40 6.60 28.03
N VAL A 304 -23.51 6.23 27.40
CA VAL A 304 -24.66 7.10 27.13
C VAL A 304 -25.45 7.34 28.42
N ASP A 305 -25.84 8.59 28.67
CA ASP A 305 -26.68 8.97 29.79
C ASP A 305 -28.06 8.32 29.68
N ALA A 306 -28.62 7.93 30.83
CA ALA A 306 -29.89 7.22 30.90
C ALA A 306 -31.07 8.03 30.30
N SER A 307 -30.99 9.36 30.29
CA SER A 307 -32.00 10.23 29.66
C SER A 307 -31.98 10.16 28.14
N ASP A 308 -30.80 10.18 27.53
CA ASP A 308 -30.67 10.17 26.07
C ASP A 308 -30.94 8.77 25.50
N PHE A 309 -30.56 7.72 26.23
CA PHE A 309 -30.95 6.34 25.87
C PHE A 309 -32.48 6.16 25.86
N ALA A 310 -33.17 6.73 26.85
CA ALA A 310 -34.65 6.67 26.90
C ALA A 310 -35.31 7.45 25.74
N GLU A 311 -34.73 8.59 25.33
CA GLU A 311 -35.19 9.36 24.18
C GLU A 311 -34.98 8.59 22.87
N LEU A 312 -33.81 7.96 22.69
CA LEU A 312 -33.50 7.11 21.54
C LEU A 312 -34.44 5.90 21.43
N GLN A 313 -34.70 5.20 22.54
CA GLN A 313 -35.64 4.08 22.54
C GLN A 313 -37.07 4.55 22.20
N SER A 314 -37.51 5.71 22.73
CA SER A 314 -38.81 6.27 22.39
C SER A 314 -38.94 6.66 20.92
N LEU A 315 -37.89 7.18 20.29
CA LEU A 315 -37.87 7.52 18.87
C LEU A 315 -37.90 6.26 17.99
N ALA A 316 -37.19 5.21 18.39
CA ALA A 316 -37.22 3.90 17.72
C ALA A 316 -38.61 3.25 17.79
N ASP A 317 -39.28 3.33 18.94
CA ASP A 317 -40.62 2.77 19.16
C ASP A 317 -41.70 3.52 18.36
N GLN A 318 -41.57 4.84 18.18
CA GLN A 318 -42.48 5.63 17.34
C GLN A 318 -42.49 5.12 15.89
N MET A 319 -41.34 4.68 15.38
CA MET A 319 -41.22 4.10 14.03
C MET A 319 -41.83 2.71 13.87
N ASN A 320 -42.05 1.97 14.97
CA ASN A 320 -42.78 0.70 14.93
C ASN A 320 -44.31 0.92 14.89
N SER A 321 -44.80 2.12 15.20
CA SER A 321 -46.25 2.40 15.32
C SER A 321 -46.93 2.82 14.01
N SER A 322 -46.17 3.17 12.96
CA SER A 322 -46.70 3.64 11.66
C SER A 322 -47.11 2.53 10.68
N HIS A 323 -47.09 1.26 11.09
CA HIS A 323 -47.59 0.12 10.30
C HIS A 323 -48.59 -0.75 11.10
N LEU A 324 -49.85 -0.32 11.14
CA LEU A 324 -51.04 -1.12 11.48
C LEU A 324 -52.06 -0.82 10.36
N ASP A 325 -52.76 -1.73 9.67
CA ASP A 325 -53.44 -3.01 9.98
C ASP A 325 -54.01 -3.58 8.63
N PRO A 326 -54.85 -4.66 8.47
CA PRO A 326 -55.44 -5.59 9.46
C PRO A 326 -55.48 -7.11 9.03
N THR A 327 -56.03 -7.92 9.94
CA THR A 327 -56.84 -9.16 9.76
C THR A 327 -56.26 -10.50 10.23
N THR A 328 -56.77 -10.88 11.40
CA THR A 328 -57.11 -12.22 11.88
C THR A 328 -57.59 -13.21 10.80
N SER A 329 -57.03 -14.42 10.79
CA SER A 329 -57.85 -15.65 10.84
C SER A 329 -57.02 -16.88 11.20
N SER A 330 -57.53 -17.59 12.20
CA SER A 330 -57.15 -18.93 12.62
C SER A 330 -57.66 -19.98 11.63
N THR A 331 -56.84 -20.98 11.32
CA THR A 331 -57.35 -22.29 10.88
C THR A 331 -56.41 -23.42 11.29
N THR A 332 -56.91 -24.21 12.24
CA THR A 332 -56.54 -25.60 12.50
C THR A 332 -56.74 -26.48 11.27
N SER A 333 -55.82 -27.40 11.00
CA SER A 333 -56.14 -28.71 10.40
C SER A 333 -55.05 -29.73 10.68
N THR A 334 -55.43 -30.68 11.52
CA THR A 334 -54.85 -31.99 11.78
C THR A 334 -54.67 -32.80 10.49
N THR A 335 -53.58 -33.54 10.33
CA THR A 335 -53.60 -34.97 9.93
C THR A 335 -52.22 -35.64 9.96
N LEU A 336 -52.13 -36.63 10.87
CA LEU A 336 -51.53 -37.96 10.73
C LEU A 336 -50.02 -38.14 10.53
N ASN A 337 -49.40 -38.62 11.63
CA ASN A 337 -48.23 -39.48 11.67
C ASN A 337 -48.27 -40.63 10.63
N LEU A 338 -47.14 -40.86 9.97
CA LEU A 338 -46.70 -42.22 9.67
C LEU A 338 -45.20 -42.33 9.97
N SER A 339 -44.89 -43.06 11.04
CA SER A 339 -43.55 -43.42 11.47
C SER A 339 -42.97 -44.58 10.67
N THR A 340 -41.64 -44.70 10.79
CA THR A 340 -40.75 -45.87 10.61
C THR A 340 -40.12 -46.11 9.24
N SER A 341 -38.87 -45.65 9.09
CA SER A 341 -37.71 -46.54 8.95
C SER A 341 -36.41 -45.74 9.11
N ASP A 342 -35.63 -46.07 10.13
CA ASP A 342 -34.21 -45.69 10.23
C ASP A 342 -33.42 -46.27 9.04
N PRO A 343 -32.33 -45.60 8.63
CA PRO A 343 -31.04 -46.20 8.94
C PRO A 343 -30.01 -45.19 9.45
N THR A 344 -29.51 -45.48 10.66
CA THR A 344 -28.08 -45.48 11.03
C THR A 344 -27.15 -44.46 10.37
N SER A 345 -26.82 -43.43 11.16
CA SER A 345 -25.48 -42.84 11.34
C SER A 345 -24.72 -42.38 10.09
N VAL A 346 -25.12 -41.23 9.55
CA VAL A 346 -24.14 -40.32 8.96
C VAL A 346 -23.74 -39.35 10.08
N SER A 347 -22.54 -39.55 10.64
CA SER A 347 -21.88 -38.54 11.45
C SER A 347 -21.50 -37.36 10.55
N SER A 348 -22.48 -36.51 10.23
CA SER A 348 -22.24 -35.22 9.61
C SER A 348 -22.11 -34.17 10.73
N SER A 349 -20.93 -34.10 11.35
CA SER A 349 -20.49 -32.88 12.02
C SER A 349 -20.20 -31.84 10.93
N LEU A 350 -21.24 -31.34 10.28
CA LEU A 350 -21.18 -30.18 9.39
C LEU A 350 -21.19 -28.92 10.28
N HIS A 351 -20.09 -28.70 10.99
CA HIS A 351 -19.68 -27.31 11.18
C HIS A 351 -19.16 -26.87 9.81
N PRO A 352 -19.79 -25.90 9.12
CA PRO A 352 -19.15 -25.31 7.96
C PRO A 352 -17.89 -24.65 8.48
N THR A 353 -16.74 -25.29 8.23
CA THR A 353 -15.44 -24.68 8.47
C THR A 353 -15.35 -23.51 7.52
N ASN A 354 -15.74 -22.35 8.02
CA ASN A 354 -15.79 -21.10 7.28
C ASN A 354 -14.38 -20.54 7.12
N PHE A 355 -13.39 -21.37 6.81
CA PHE A 355 -11.98 -21.03 6.68
C PHE A 355 -11.56 -21.17 5.22
N ARG A 356 -10.50 -20.48 4.82
CA ARG A 356 -9.97 -20.58 3.47
C ARG A 356 -9.26 -21.91 3.27
N ASP A 357 -9.36 -22.47 2.08
CA ASP A 357 -8.71 -23.72 1.70
C ASP A 357 -7.17 -23.55 1.65
N PRO A 358 -6.38 -24.26 2.47
CA PRO A 358 -4.91 -24.17 2.45
C PRO A 358 -4.27 -24.49 1.09
N GLU A 359 -4.88 -25.36 0.29
CA GLU A 359 -4.37 -25.71 -1.04
C GLU A 359 -4.47 -24.55 -2.04
N SER A 360 -5.21 -23.48 -1.71
CA SER A 360 -5.27 -22.26 -2.52
C SER A 360 -4.07 -21.31 -2.32
N ILE A 361 -3.15 -21.63 -1.40
CA ILE A 361 -1.94 -20.83 -1.19
C ILE A 361 -1.01 -20.95 -2.40
N THR A 362 -0.72 -19.82 -3.04
CA THR A 362 0.18 -19.73 -4.19
C THR A 362 1.39 -18.84 -3.89
N ALA A 363 2.40 -18.83 -4.77
CA ALA A 363 3.49 -17.86 -4.70
C ALA A 363 2.99 -16.40 -4.72
N ARG A 364 1.86 -16.14 -5.39
CA ARG A 364 1.22 -14.82 -5.38
C ARG A 364 0.65 -14.49 -4.00
N THR A 365 0.05 -15.45 -3.31
CA THR A 365 -0.44 -15.31 -1.93
C THR A 365 0.71 -14.95 -0.99
N LEU A 366 1.86 -15.63 -1.11
CA LEU A 366 3.04 -15.32 -0.31
C LEU A 366 3.62 -13.93 -0.65
N THR A 367 3.68 -13.58 -1.94
CA THR A 367 4.15 -12.26 -2.41
C THR A 367 3.26 -11.12 -1.90
N ALA A 368 1.96 -11.35 -1.71
CA ALA A 368 1.07 -10.35 -1.12
C ALA A 368 1.41 -10.04 0.34
N HIS A 369 2.02 -10.99 1.05
CA HIS A 369 2.38 -10.89 2.46
C HIS A 369 3.86 -10.54 2.71
N THR A 370 4.69 -10.39 1.66
CA THR A 370 6.05 -9.82 1.81
C THR A 370 5.98 -8.32 2.06
N PHE A 371 7.06 -7.71 2.54
CA PHE A 371 7.06 -6.27 2.86
C PHE A 371 6.82 -5.40 1.62
N THR A 372 7.32 -5.82 0.46
CA THR A 372 7.12 -5.11 -0.81
C THR A 372 5.72 -5.28 -1.40
N GLY A 373 5.02 -6.37 -1.04
CA GLY A 373 3.68 -6.71 -1.52
C GLY A 373 3.55 -6.86 -3.05
N LEU A 374 2.31 -6.95 -3.53
CA LEU A 374 1.98 -7.05 -4.97
C LEU A 374 1.99 -5.70 -5.71
N ARG A 375 2.09 -4.58 -4.98
CA ARG A 375 2.04 -3.23 -5.57
C ARG A 375 3.38 -2.77 -6.13
N THR A 376 4.47 -3.43 -5.73
CA THR A 376 5.82 -3.11 -6.16
C THR A 376 6.13 -3.84 -7.47
N PRO A 377 6.63 -3.15 -8.52
CA PRO A 377 7.06 -3.83 -9.74
C PRO A 377 8.18 -4.85 -9.45
N PRO A 378 8.31 -5.90 -10.29
CA PRO A 378 9.38 -6.88 -10.17
C PRO A 378 10.76 -6.22 -10.13
N LEU A 379 11.70 -6.84 -9.42
CA LEU A 379 13.06 -6.33 -9.28
C LEU A 379 13.84 -6.53 -10.59
N ASP A 380 14.22 -5.45 -11.28
CA ASP A 380 14.97 -5.55 -12.54
C ASP A 380 16.48 -5.67 -12.31
N LEU A 381 16.99 -4.89 -11.35
CA LEU A 381 18.42 -4.78 -11.08
C LEU A 381 18.70 -4.88 -9.59
N LEU A 382 19.64 -5.74 -9.22
CA LEU A 382 20.22 -5.77 -7.88
C LEU A 382 21.73 -5.50 -7.97
N ILE A 383 22.14 -4.35 -7.46
CA ILE A 383 23.53 -3.87 -7.55
C ILE A 383 24.17 -3.95 -6.18
N ARG A 384 25.34 -4.58 -6.11
CA ARG A 384 26.16 -4.63 -4.90
C ARG A 384 27.54 -4.06 -5.17
N THR A 385 27.98 -3.12 -4.35
CA THR A 385 29.31 -2.53 -4.40
C THR A 385 30.34 -3.35 -3.60
N SER A 386 31.59 -2.90 -3.61
CA SER A 386 32.75 -3.38 -2.83
C SER A 386 33.44 -4.67 -3.28
N GLY A 387 33.06 -5.20 -4.45
CA GLY A 387 33.66 -6.39 -5.06
C GLY A 387 33.31 -7.71 -4.38
N VAL A 388 32.32 -7.71 -3.48
CA VAL A 388 31.87 -8.92 -2.78
C VAL A 388 30.73 -9.58 -3.56
N GLU A 389 30.92 -10.84 -3.93
CA GLU A 389 29.98 -11.61 -4.77
C GLU A 389 29.04 -12.49 -3.93
N ARG A 390 28.13 -11.86 -3.17
CA ARG A 390 27.04 -12.56 -2.47
C ARG A 390 25.83 -11.65 -2.29
N LEU A 391 24.65 -12.20 -2.01
CA LEU A 391 23.45 -11.40 -1.76
C LEU A 391 23.33 -10.91 -0.30
N SER A 392 23.97 -11.60 0.65
CA SER A 392 23.90 -11.23 2.08
C SER A 392 22.46 -11.17 2.63
N ASP A 393 21.64 -12.16 2.25
CA ASP A 393 20.26 -12.32 2.70
C ASP A 393 19.38 -11.07 2.38
N PHE A 394 19.53 -10.55 1.17
CA PHE A 394 18.83 -9.35 0.70
C PHE A 394 17.94 -9.66 -0.50
N MET A 395 16.64 -9.36 -0.39
CA MET A 395 15.66 -9.44 -1.47
C MET A 395 15.63 -10.79 -2.23
N LEU A 396 15.86 -11.91 -1.52
CA LEU A 396 15.99 -13.25 -2.13
C LEU A 396 14.69 -13.70 -2.82
N TRP A 397 13.54 -13.39 -2.22
CA TRP A 397 12.24 -13.68 -2.83
C TRP A 397 12.03 -12.84 -4.09
N GLN A 398 12.38 -11.55 -4.04
CA GLN A 398 12.13 -10.59 -5.11
C GLN A 398 13.11 -10.77 -6.28
N CYS A 399 14.34 -11.22 -6.04
CA CYS A 399 15.38 -11.36 -7.07
C CYS A 399 15.31 -12.68 -7.86
N HIS A 400 14.22 -13.45 -7.73
CA HIS A 400 14.12 -14.81 -8.27
C HIS A 400 13.86 -14.87 -9.79
N GLN A 401 13.10 -13.92 -10.34
CA GLN A 401 12.66 -13.91 -11.74
C GLN A 401 13.17 -12.67 -12.46
N GLU A 402 13.89 -12.90 -13.56
CA GLU A 402 14.28 -11.87 -14.54
C GLU A 402 15.12 -10.70 -14.01
N THR A 403 15.55 -10.77 -12.75
CA THR A 403 16.46 -9.83 -12.08
C THR A 403 17.89 -10.04 -12.54
N GLU A 404 18.56 -8.95 -12.93
CA GLU A 404 20.00 -8.97 -13.19
C GLU A 404 20.78 -8.54 -11.94
N ILE A 405 21.68 -9.41 -11.49
CA ILE A 405 22.49 -9.21 -10.29
C ILE A 405 23.89 -8.77 -10.72
N ILE A 406 24.32 -7.61 -10.23
CA ILE A 406 25.55 -6.95 -10.68
C ILE A 406 26.45 -6.65 -9.47
N PHE A 407 27.67 -7.16 -9.52
CA PHE A 407 28.70 -6.92 -8.52
C PHE A 407 29.74 -5.92 -9.05
N LEU A 408 29.86 -4.79 -8.36
CA LEU A 408 30.79 -3.72 -8.70
C LEU A 408 31.96 -3.70 -7.73
N LYS A 409 33.17 -3.54 -8.26
CA LYS A 409 34.42 -3.52 -7.46
C LYS A 409 34.62 -2.23 -6.66
N CYS A 410 34.05 -1.10 -7.10
CA CYS A 410 34.13 0.18 -6.40
C CYS A 410 33.48 0.13 -5.02
N MET A 411 33.97 0.92 -4.06
CA MET A 411 33.30 1.07 -2.76
C MET A 411 32.05 1.95 -2.88
N TRP A 412 31.06 1.77 -1.99
CA TRP A 412 29.82 2.55 -2.06
C TRP A 412 30.01 4.08 -2.09
N PRO A 413 30.88 4.70 -1.26
CA PRO A 413 31.09 6.16 -1.31
C PRO A 413 31.67 6.66 -2.65
N GLU A 414 32.34 5.79 -3.40
CA GLU A 414 32.94 6.08 -4.71
C GLU A 414 31.94 5.87 -5.86
N PHE A 415 30.79 5.23 -5.59
CA PHE A 415 29.81 4.92 -6.61
C PHE A 415 29.07 6.19 -7.05
N ASP A 416 29.18 6.51 -8.33
CA ASP A 416 28.58 7.66 -8.97
C ASP A 416 27.95 7.29 -10.34
N LEU A 417 27.51 8.32 -11.08
CA LEU A 417 26.89 8.15 -12.39
C LEU A 417 27.78 7.40 -13.38
N TRP A 418 29.09 7.61 -13.37
CA TRP A 418 30.03 7.03 -14.32
C TRP A 418 30.23 5.54 -14.12
N GLN A 419 30.12 5.02 -12.89
CA GLN A 419 30.09 3.57 -12.67
C GLN A 419 28.69 3.00 -12.88
N PHE A 420 27.63 3.79 -12.68
CA PHE A 420 26.25 3.32 -12.89
C PHE A 420 25.84 3.31 -14.37
N LEU A 421 26.35 4.22 -15.19
CA LEU A 421 25.98 4.35 -16.60
C LEU A 421 26.30 3.08 -17.42
N PRO A 422 27.51 2.46 -17.33
CA PRO A 422 27.77 1.19 -17.99
C PRO A 422 26.80 0.08 -17.60
N VAL A 423 26.42 0.02 -16.32
CA VAL A 423 25.45 -0.94 -15.80
C VAL A 423 24.09 -0.75 -16.47
N LEU A 424 23.61 0.49 -16.54
CA LEU A 424 22.33 0.81 -17.19
C LEU A 424 22.35 0.47 -18.68
N LEU A 425 23.44 0.81 -19.38
CA LEU A 425 23.58 0.54 -20.81
C LEU A 425 23.68 -0.97 -21.11
N GLU A 426 24.39 -1.72 -20.27
CA GLU A 426 24.49 -3.18 -20.39
C GLU A 426 23.12 -3.84 -20.19
N TRP A 427 22.40 -3.46 -19.14
CA TRP A 427 21.04 -3.95 -18.87
C TRP A 427 20.10 -3.63 -20.04
N GLN A 428 20.12 -2.40 -20.55
CA GLN A 428 19.33 -1.99 -21.71
C GLN A 428 19.63 -2.83 -22.95
N TRP A 429 20.91 -3.14 -23.18
CA TRP A 429 21.33 -3.94 -24.30
C TRP A 429 20.88 -5.40 -24.18
N ARG A 430 20.94 -5.99 -22.97
CA ARG A 430 20.46 -7.35 -22.69
C ARG A 430 18.95 -7.46 -22.89
N ARG A 431 18.17 -6.54 -22.33
CA ARG A 431 16.71 -6.48 -22.51
C ARG A 431 16.31 -6.38 -23.99
N ARG A 432 17.05 -5.61 -24.79
CA ARG A 432 16.83 -5.55 -26.26
C ARG A 432 17.08 -6.87 -26.96
N LYS A 433 18.08 -7.66 -26.52
CA LYS A 433 18.36 -8.99 -27.10
C LYS A 433 17.29 -10.00 -26.73
N GLU A 434 16.89 -10.04 -25.47
CA GLU A 434 15.82 -10.94 -24.98
C GLU A 434 14.52 -10.70 -25.75
N GLY A 435 14.09 -9.44 -25.87
CA GLY A 435 12.90 -9.09 -26.66
C GLY A 435 12.98 -9.45 -28.15
N GLN A 436 14.18 -9.51 -28.74
CA GLN A 436 14.34 -10.01 -30.12
C GLN A 436 14.23 -11.53 -30.21
N VAL A 437 14.74 -12.26 -29.21
CA VAL A 437 14.65 -13.72 -29.14
C VAL A 437 13.19 -14.15 -28.97
N ASP A 438 12.43 -13.48 -28.10
CA ASP A 438 11.01 -13.78 -27.89
C ASP A 438 10.16 -13.49 -29.12
N ARG A 439 10.42 -12.38 -29.83
CA ARG A 439 9.75 -12.09 -31.11
C ARG A 439 10.05 -13.13 -32.19
N LYS A 440 11.26 -13.69 -32.21
CA LYS A 440 11.62 -14.79 -33.14
C LYS A 440 10.93 -16.10 -32.76
N ARG A 441 10.91 -16.47 -31.46
CA ARG A 441 10.22 -17.67 -30.95
C ARG A 441 8.70 -17.60 -31.12
N GLY A 442 8.11 -16.41 -30.99
CA GLY A 442 6.69 -16.19 -31.24
C GLY A 442 6.32 -16.37 -32.71
N ARG A 443 7.16 -15.92 -33.64
CA ARG A 443 6.97 -16.14 -35.09
C ARG A 443 7.06 -17.61 -35.48
N SER A 444 8.01 -18.36 -34.94
CA SER A 444 8.18 -19.80 -35.25
C SER A 444 7.13 -20.72 -34.60
N LYS A 445 6.22 -20.20 -33.77
CA LYS A 445 5.09 -20.96 -33.21
C LYS A 445 3.78 -20.70 -33.96
N ILE A 446 3.76 -19.69 -34.83
CA ILE A 446 2.58 -19.28 -35.61
C ILE A 446 2.68 -19.83 -37.06
N GLU A 447 3.89 -20.12 -37.53
CA GLU A 447 4.19 -20.96 -38.70
C GLU A 447 4.21 -22.43 -38.32
#